data_AF-A0A939VX72-F1
#
_entry.id   AF-A0A939VX72-F1
#
_cell.length_a   1.000
_cell.length_b   1.000
_cell.length_c   1.000
_cell.angle_alpha   90.00
_cell.angle_beta   90.00
_cell.angle_gamma   90.00
#
_symmetry.space_group_name_H-M   'P 1'
#
loop_
_entity.id
_entity.type
_entity.pdbx_description
1 polymer ?
#
loop_
_entity_poly.entity_id
_entity_poly.type
_entity_poly.pdbx_seq_one_letter_code
_entity_poly.pdbx_strand_id
1 'polypeptide(L)'
;MKIFLGIGLGPIQTGIFVSGASKGGFDRIVVAEVDESVKNAVNQGGGKITINIAAPDHVYQETCSNLELYSPAKPDELEKLIDAAANATEIATALPSVKFFGATAAWLKEGFRRNPNGTRYIYTAENDNHAAEKLEKEVGEAFPNTYYLN
;
A
#
# COMPACT_ATOMS: atom_id res chain seq x y z
N MET A 1 -0.32 -9.94 14.43
CA MET A 1 0.53 -8.93 13.77
C MET A 1 -0.36 -8.16 12.80
N LYS A 2 -0.47 -6.85 12.94
CA LYS A 2 -1.22 -5.98 12.03
C LYS A 2 -0.28 -5.46 10.95
N ILE A 3 -0.58 -5.75 9.70
CA ILE A 3 0.25 -5.35 8.56
C ILE A 3 -0.55 -4.39 7.69
N PHE A 4 0.05 -3.25 7.40
CA PHE A 4 -0.44 -2.30 6.41
C PHE A 4 0.36 -2.49 5.12
N LEU A 5 -0.33 -2.54 3.98
CA LEU A 5 0.29 -2.57 2.65
C LEU A 5 -0.14 -1.35 1.82
N GLY A 6 0.80 -0.46 1.51
CA GLY A 6 0.60 0.63 0.56
C GLY A 6 1.06 0.26 -0.86
N ILE A 7 0.46 0.85 -1.89
CA ILE A 7 0.82 0.61 -3.29
C ILE A 7 0.98 1.95 -4.02
N GLY A 8 2.23 2.27 -4.35
CA GLY A 8 2.72 3.57 -4.79
C GLY A 8 3.06 4.48 -3.63
N LEU A 9 4.23 5.15 -3.62
CA LEU A 9 4.68 6.04 -2.54
C LEU A 9 4.52 7.53 -2.90
N GLY A 10 3.39 7.88 -3.49
CA GLY A 10 3.05 9.27 -3.81
C GLY A 10 2.61 10.10 -2.60
N PRO A 11 2.26 11.39 -2.80
CA PRO A 11 1.78 12.26 -1.72
C PRO A 11 0.52 11.76 -1.00
N ILE A 12 -0.41 11.13 -1.72
CA ILE A 12 -1.62 10.52 -1.13
C ILE A 12 -1.23 9.36 -0.20
N GLN A 13 -0.37 8.45 -0.68
CA GLN A 13 0.08 7.32 0.12
C GLN A 13 0.83 7.78 1.37
N THR A 14 1.78 8.71 1.22
CA THR A 14 2.62 9.17 2.32
C THR A 14 1.83 10.01 3.34
N GLY A 15 1.12 11.04 2.86
CA GLY A 15 0.42 12.03 3.68
C GLY A 15 -0.84 11.52 4.38
N ILE A 16 -1.51 10.51 3.81
CA ILE A 16 -2.79 10.00 4.35
C ILE A 16 -2.59 8.60 4.93
N PHE A 17 -2.27 7.63 4.08
CA PHE A 17 -2.34 6.22 4.47
C PHE A 17 -1.15 5.77 5.32
N VAL A 18 0.09 6.11 4.95
CA VAL A 18 1.29 5.77 5.73
C VAL A 18 1.34 6.56 7.02
N SER A 19 0.99 7.85 7.01
CA SER A 19 0.83 8.63 8.25
C SER A 19 -0.24 8.01 9.15
N GLY A 20 -1.40 7.65 8.60
CA GLY A 20 -2.46 6.95 9.31
C GLY A 20 -2.00 5.61 9.90
N ALA A 21 -1.36 4.76 9.10
CA ALA A 21 -0.85 3.46 9.54
C ALA A 21 0.21 3.59 10.64
N SER A 22 1.11 4.59 10.52
CA SER A 22 2.13 4.87 11.53
C SER A 22 1.53 5.26 12.89
N LYS A 23 0.35 5.89 12.89
CA LYS A 23 -0.40 6.25 14.11
C LYS A 23 -1.40 5.17 14.54
N GLY A 24 -1.78 4.28 13.62
CA GLY A 24 -2.83 3.27 13.78
C GLY A 24 -2.39 2.00 14.50
N GLY A 25 -1.14 1.91 14.95
CA GLY A 25 -0.62 0.75 15.69
C GLY A 25 -0.40 -0.49 14.83
N PHE A 26 0.01 -0.29 13.57
CA PHE A 26 0.48 -1.37 12.71
C PHE A 26 1.87 -1.83 13.12
N ASP A 27 2.07 -3.14 13.21
CA ASP A 27 3.35 -3.73 13.59
C ASP A 27 4.36 -3.69 12.43
N ARG A 28 3.85 -3.70 11.19
CA ARG A 28 4.64 -3.71 9.96
C ARG A 28 3.96 -2.86 8.89
N ILE A 29 4.71 -1.98 8.25
CA ILE A 29 4.24 -1.10 7.18
C ILE A 29 5.08 -1.36 5.93
N VAL A 30 4.46 -2.00 4.94
CA VAL A 30 5.10 -2.34 3.67
C VAL A 30 4.54 -1.44 2.57
N VAL A 31 5.37 -0.95 1.66
CA VAL A 31 4.92 -0.18 0.49
C VAL A 31 5.55 -0.72 -0.79
N ALA A 32 4.71 -1.00 -1.79
CA ALA A 32 5.16 -1.29 -3.14
C ALA A 32 5.52 0.01 -3.88
N GLU A 33 6.74 0.11 -4.40
CA GLU A 33 7.22 1.29 -5.15
C GLU A 33 8.04 0.86 -6.37
N VAL A 34 7.71 1.42 -7.54
CA VAL A 34 8.36 1.10 -8.82
C VAL A 34 9.57 2.00 -9.09
N ASP A 35 9.61 3.20 -8.51
CA ASP A 35 10.76 4.08 -8.56
C ASP A 35 11.85 3.59 -7.60
N GLU A 36 12.82 2.91 -8.17
CA GLU A 36 13.99 2.39 -7.46
C GLU A 36 14.77 3.47 -6.71
N SER A 37 14.81 4.70 -7.22
CA SER A 37 15.55 5.78 -6.56
C SER A 37 14.89 6.18 -5.25
N VAL A 38 13.56 6.34 -5.26
CA VAL A 38 12.75 6.64 -4.08
C VAL A 38 12.80 5.48 -3.09
N LYS A 39 12.57 4.25 -3.55
CA LYS A 39 12.62 3.03 -2.73
C LYS A 39 13.95 2.90 -1.99
N ASN A 40 15.05 3.02 -2.72
CA ASN A 40 16.39 2.87 -2.16
C ASN A 40 16.71 4.01 -1.19
N ALA A 41 16.34 5.25 -1.50
CA ALA A 41 16.54 6.38 -0.60
C ALA A 41 15.85 6.18 0.76
N VAL A 42 14.59 5.72 0.76
CA VAL A 42 13.85 5.48 2.01
C VAL A 42 14.44 4.31 2.80
N ASN A 43 14.72 3.18 2.14
CA ASN A 43 15.28 2.00 2.81
C ASN A 43 16.68 2.29 3.39
N GLN A 44 17.55 2.96 2.64
CA GLN A 44 18.88 3.36 3.10
C GLN A 44 18.80 4.45 4.20
N GLY A 45 17.76 5.29 4.18
CA GLY A 45 17.42 6.23 5.24
C GLY A 45 16.85 5.59 6.52
N GLY A 46 16.90 4.25 6.63
CA GLY A 46 16.40 3.52 7.79
C GLY A 46 14.89 3.31 7.79
N GLY A 47 14.26 3.29 6.61
CA GLY A 47 12.82 3.08 6.47
C GLY A 47 12.01 4.26 7.02
N LYS A 48 12.47 5.49 6.75
CA LYS A 48 11.86 6.71 7.31
C LYS A 48 11.49 7.69 6.22
N ILE A 49 10.34 8.32 6.38
CA ILE A 49 9.94 9.51 5.64
C ILE A 49 9.50 10.59 6.62
N THR A 50 9.69 11.86 6.25
CA THR A 50 9.17 12.99 7.02
C THR A 50 8.25 13.80 6.13
N ILE A 51 7.06 14.07 6.62
CA ILE A 51 6.01 14.81 5.94
C ILE A 51 5.96 16.19 6.58
N ASN A 52 6.01 17.24 5.74
CA ASN A 52 5.76 18.60 6.19
C ASN A 52 4.26 18.88 6.07
N ILE A 53 3.62 19.28 7.16
CA ILE A 53 2.18 19.53 7.23
C ILE A 53 1.97 21.01 7.50
N ALA A 54 1.26 21.69 6.58
CA ALA A 54 0.82 23.05 6.76
C ALA A 54 -0.56 23.07 7.44
N ALA A 55 -0.60 23.51 8.70
CA ALA A 55 -1.82 23.85 9.42
C ALA A 55 -2.21 25.31 9.12
N PRO A 56 -3.41 25.77 9.54
CA PRO A 56 -3.84 27.15 9.31
C PRO A 56 -2.89 28.24 9.84
N ASP A 57 -2.12 27.96 10.89
CA ASP A 57 -1.28 28.93 11.61
C ASP A 57 0.21 28.55 11.70
N HIS A 58 0.60 27.34 11.32
CA HIS A 58 2.00 26.89 11.39
C HIS A 58 2.30 25.75 10.42
N VAL A 59 3.59 25.46 10.22
CA VAL A 59 4.05 24.22 9.58
C VAL A 59 4.70 23.34 10.64
N TYR A 60 4.33 22.06 10.66
CA TYR A 60 4.96 21.06 11.52
C TYR A 60 5.35 19.83 10.71
N GLN A 61 6.13 18.95 11.33
CA GLN A 61 6.64 17.75 10.69
C GLN A 61 6.13 16.49 11.39
N GLU A 62 5.86 15.47 10.61
CA GLU A 62 5.58 14.13 11.09
C GLU A 62 6.53 13.12 10.44
N THR A 63 7.27 12.36 11.25
CA THR A 63 8.14 11.30 10.76
C THR A 63 7.45 9.95 10.88
N CYS A 64 7.25 9.29 9.74
CA CYS A 64 6.84 7.90 9.68
C CYS A 64 8.09 7.03 9.64
N SER A 65 8.18 6.02 10.50
CA SER A 65 9.33 5.12 10.62
C SER A 65 8.93 3.66 10.37
N ASN A 66 9.92 2.77 10.28
CA ASN A 66 9.73 1.33 10.08
C ASN A 66 9.03 0.97 8.77
N LEU A 67 9.27 1.76 7.71
CA LEU A 67 8.78 1.46 6.38
C LEU A 67 9.70 0.46 5.68
N GLU A 68 9.10 -0.58 5.10
CA GLU A 68 9.76 -1.51 4.20
C GLU A 68 9.27 -1.27 2.77
N LEU A 69 10.15 -0.80 1.88
CA LEU A 69 9.77 -0.58 0.49
C LEU A 69 10.34 -1.67 -0.42
N TYR A 70 9.48 -2.20 -1.28
CA TYR A 70 9.79 -3.28 -2.21
C TYR A 70 9.30 -2.95 -3.62
N SER A 71 10.06 -3.39 -4.61
CA SER A 71 9.77 -3.20 -6.02
C SER A 71 9.00 -4.41 -6.56
N PRO A 72 7.81 -4.21 -7.15
CA PRO A 72 7.10 -5.30 -7.82
C PRO A 72 7.80 -5.75 -9.11
N ALA A 73 8.81 -5.02 -9.60
CA ALA A 73 9.57 -5.36 -10.79
C ALA A 73 10.74 -6.32 -10.52
N LYS A 74 11.08 -6.57 -9.24
CA LYS A 74 12.18 -7.46 -8.83
C LYS A 74 11.62 -8.73 -8.22
N PRO A 75 11.90 -9.94 -8.76
CA PRO A 75 11.30 -11.19 -8.28
C PRO A 75 11.41 -11.40 -6.76
N ASP A 76 12.60 -11.18 -6.18
CA ASP A 76 12.84 -11.38 -4.74
C ASP A 76 12.09 -10.38 -3.85
N GLU A 77 11.82 -9.17 -4.38
CA GLU A 77 11.07 -8.14 -3.66
C GLU A 77 9.57 -8.29 -3.87
N LEU A 78 9.15 -8.72 -5.07
CA LEU A 78 7.77 -9.07 -5.39
C LEU A 78 7.26 -10.19 -4.48
N GLU A 79 8.08 -11.21 -4.20
CA GLU A 79 7.70 -12.27 -3.26
C GLU A 79 7.39 -11.72 -1.85
N LYS A 80 8.11 -10.70 -1.39
CA LYS A 80 7.83 -10.01 -0.12
C LYS A 80 6.54 -9.20 -0.17
N LEU A 81 6.21 -8.62 -1.32
CA LEU A 81 4.94 -7.93 -1.54
C LEU A 81 3.75 -8.91 -1.55
N ILE A 82 3.92 -10.07 -2.16
CA ILE A 82 2.92 -11.14 -2.18
C ILE A 82 2.69 -11.67 -0.76
N ASP A 83 3.76 -11.92 0.00
CA ASP A 83 3.65 -12.29 1.43
C ASP A 83 2.95 -11.21 2.26
N ALA A 84 3.29 -9.94 2.04
CA ALA A 84 2.60 -8.82 2.68
C ALA A 84 1.10 -8.80 2.31
N ALA A 85 0.74 -9.01 1.04
CA ALA A 85 -0.65 -9.04 0.58
C ALA A 85 -1.44 -10.22 1.17
N ALA A 86 -0.80 -11.36 1.42
CA ALA A 86 -1.44 -12.51 2.07
C ALA A 86 -1.85 -12.20 3.52
N ASN A 87 -1.05 -11.39 4.22
CA ASN A 87 -1.15 -11.17 5.65
C ASN A 87 -1.64 -9.77 6.06
N ALA A 88 -1.72 -8.82 5.12
CA ALA A 88 -2.23 -7.48 5.36
C ALA A 88 -3.71 -7.50 5.70
N THR A 89 -4.06 -6.83 6.80
CA THR A 89 -5.44 -6.57 7.21
C THR A 89 -5.98 -5.29 6.56
N GLU A 90 -5.09 -4.38 6.15
CA GLU A 90 -5.43 -3.12 5.50
C GLU A 90 -4.45 -2.86 4.35
N ILE A 91 -5.01 -2.56 3.18
CA ILE A 91 -4.28 -2.31 1.94
C ILE A 91 -4.78 -0.99 1.36
N ALA A 92 -3.89 -0.14 0.86
CA ALA A 92 -4.28 1.06 0.15
C ALA A 92 -3.58 1.17 -1.20
N THR A 93 -4.34 1.49 -2.25
CA THR A 93 -3.78 1.90 -3.54
C THR A 93 -3.83 3.41 -3.66
N ALA A 94 -2.72 4.01 -4.12
CA ALA A 94 -2.62 5.42 -4.42
C ALA A 94 -1.78 5.61 -5.69
N LEU A 95 -2.26 4.99 -6.77
CA LEU A 95 -1.59 4.96 -8.07
C LEU A 95 -1.98 6.17 -8.92
N PRO A 96 -1.18 6.53 -9.96
CA PRO A 96 -1.53 7.65 -10.83
C PRO A 96 -2.84 7.46 -11.62
N SER A 97 -3.29 6.21 -11.79
CA SER A 97 -4.51 5.87 -12.52
C SER A 97 -4.94 4.42 -12.27
N VAL A 98 -6.25 4.15 -12.35
CA VAL A 98 -6.82 2.79 -12.37
C VAL A 98 -6.26 1.90 -13.50
N LYS A 99 -5.63 2.48 -14.53
CA LYS A 99 -4.95 1.72 -15.61
C LYS A 99 -3.82 0.82 -15.09
N PHE A 100 -3.28 1.09 -13.92
CA PHE A 100 -2.21 0.29 -13.30
C PHE A 100 -2.74 -0.87 -12.45
N PHE A 101 -4.06 -1.02 -12.32
CA PHE A 101 -4.66 -2.08 -11.51
C PHE A 101 -4.36 -3.48 -12.04
N GLY A 102 -4.37 -3.73 -13.35
CA GLY A 102 -4.09 -5.08 -13.86
C GLY A 102 -2.75 -5.65 -13.38
N ALA A 103 -1.67 -4.84 -13.43
CA ALA A 103 -0.36 -5.26 -12.94
C ALA A 103 -0.33 -5.45 -11.41
N THR A 104 -1.07 -4.61 -10.68
CA THR A 104 -1.16 -4.65 -9.21
C THR A 104 -1.98 -5.85 -8.73
N ALA A 105 -3.14 -6.05 -9.34
CA ALA A 105 -4.08 -7.12 -9.04
C ALA A 105 -3.48 -8.51 -9.27
N ALA A 106 -2.57 -8.65 -10.23
CA ALA A 106 -1.90 -9.92 -10.51
C ALA A 106 -1.19 -10.50 -9.27
N TRP A 107 -0.43 -9.68 -8.54
CA TRP A 107 0.31 -10.15 -7.36
C TRP A 107 -0.51 -10.03 -6.06
N LEU A 108 -1.47 -9.10 -5.99
CA LEU A 108 -2.46 -9.10 -4.90
C LEU A 108 -3.26 -10.41 -4.87
N LYS A 109 -3.76 -10.86 -6.03
CA LYS A 109 -4.46 -12.13 -6.16
C LYS A 109 -3.61 -13.30 -5.67
N GLU A 110 -2.34 -13.33 -6.03
CA GLU A 110 -1.44 -14.38 -5.56
C GLU A 110 -1.29 -14.36 -4.03
N GLY A 111 -1.15 -13.17 -3.43
CA GLY A 111 -1.14 -13.04 -1.97
C GLY A 111 -2.43 -13.52 -1.35
N PHE A 112 -3.57 -13.12 -1.90
CA PHE A 112 -4.89 -13.50 -1.38
C PHE A 112 -5.12 -15.02 -1.47
N ARG A 113 -4.63 -15.70 -2.52
CA ARG A 113 -4.68 -17.16 -2.63
C ARG A 113 -3.90 -17.90 -1.54
N ARG A 114 -2.83 -17.29 -1.03
CA ARG A 114 -2.05 -17.87 0.09
C ARG A 114 -2.81 -17.81 1.41
N ASN A 115 -3.76 -16.88 1.54
CA ASN A 115 -4.62 -16.74 2.71
C ASN A 115 -6.05 -16.35 2.31
N PRO A 116 -6.82 -17.25 1.67
CA PRO A 116 -8.09 -16.88 1.04
C PRO A 116 -9.16 -16.44 2.06
N ASN A 117 -9.04 -16.91 3.30
CA ASN A 117 -9.95 -16.59 4.39
C ASN A 117 -9.53 -15.37 5.22
N GLY A 118 -8.36 -14.78 4.94
CA GLY A 118 -7.88 -13.59 5.64
C GLY A 118 -8.82 -12.40 5.44
N THR A 119 -9.16 -11.73 6.54
CA THR A 119 -9.93 -10.49 6.50
C THR A 119 -9.03 -9.34 6.08
N ARG A 120 -9.40 -8.64 5.02
CA ARG A 120 -8.67 -7.48 4.51
C ARG A 120 -9.57 -6.39 3.96
N TYR A 121 -9.24 -5.15 4.25
CA TYR A 121 -9.89 -3.95 3.72
C TYR A 121 -8.95 -3.27 2.73
N ILE A 122 -9.44 -2.99 1.53
CA ILE A 122 -8.67 -2.41 0.43
C ILE A 122 -9.27 -1.04 0.12
N TYR A 123 -8.52 0.02 0.38
CA TYR A 123 -8.89 1.40 0.12
C TYR A 123 -8.30 1.83 -1.22
N THR A 124 -9.15 2.13 -2.21
CA THR A 124 -8.71 2.61 -3.51
C THR A 124 -8.76 4.13 -3.57
N ALA A 125 -7.60 4.77 -3.49
CA ALA A 125 -7.48 6.23 -3.41
C ALA A 125 -7.12 6.88 -4.75
N GLU A 126 -7.54 6.26 -5.85
CA GLU A 126 -7.50 6.83 -7.18
C GLU A 126 -8.66 7.82 -7.36
N ASN A 127 -8.45 8.88 -8.17
CA ASN A 127 -9.50 9.84 -8.52
C ASN A 127 -10.48 9.24 -9.54
N ASP A 128 -11.22 8.20 -9.12
CA ASP A 128 -12.15 7.44 -9.93
C ASP A 128 -13.25 6.86 -9.03
N ASN A 129 -14.51 7.23 -9.30
CA ASN A 129 -15.66 6.82 -8.47
C ASN A 129 -15.95 5.31 -8.47
N HIS A 130 -15.26 4.55 -9.32
CA HIS A 130 -15.40 3.10 -9.44
C HIS A 130 -14.05 2.37 -9.28
N ALA A 131 -13.11 2.97 -8.56
CA ALA A 131 -11.78 2.40 -8.38
C ALA A 131 -11.85 1.03 -7.67
N ALA A 132 -12.66 0.90 -6.62
CA ALA A 132 -12.86 -0.34 -5.88
C ALA A 132 -13.38 -1.47 -6.80
N GLU A 133 -14.44 -1.21 -7.57
CA GLU A 133 -15.05 -2.19 -8.48
C GLU A 133 -14.10 -2.56 -9.63
N LYS A 134 -13.30 -1.60 -10.11
CA LYS A 134 -12.28 -1.86 -11.14
C LYS A 134 -11.17 -2.75 -10.58
N LEU A 135 -10.69 -2.48 -9.37
CA LEU A 135 -9.65 -3.30 -8.75
C LEU A 135 -10.17 -4.72 -8.46
N GLU A 136 -11.39 -4.85 -7.92
CA GLU A 136 -12.04 -6.15 -7.69
C GLU A 136 -12.13 -6.97 -8.99
N LYS A 137 -12.56 -6.32 -10.08
CA LYS A 137 -12.62 -6.95 -11.41
C LYS A 137 -11.26 -7.40 -11.93
N GLU A 138 -10.21 -6.59 -11.75
CA GLU A 138 -8.85 -6.93 -12.17
C GLU A 138 -8.25 -8.08 -11.33
N VAL A 139 -8.60 -8.15 -10.03
CA VAL A 139 -8.28 -9.33 -9.21
C VAL A 139 -8.97 -10.54 -9.82
N GLY A 140 -10.27 -10.45 -10.09
CA GLY A 140 -11.00 -11.43 -10.91
C GLY A 140 -11.20 -12.79 -10.23
N GLU A 141 -11.05 -12.83 -8.90
CA GLU A 141 -11.29 -14.00 -8.06
C GLU A 141 -11.95 -13.55 -6.76
N ALA A 142 -13.00 -14.26 -6.35
CA ALA A 142 -13.74 -13.92 -5.15
C ALA A 142 -13.05 -14.46 -3.90
N PHE A 143 -12.76 -13.58 -2.94
CA PHE A 143 -12.25 -13.93 -1.62
C PHE A 143 -13.27 -13.50 -0.57
N PRO A 144 -13.78 -14.42 0.27
CA PRO A 144 -14.98 -14.18 1.09
C PRO A 144 -14.85 -13.03 2.10
N ASN A 145 -13.63 -12.73 2.55
CA ASN A 145 -13.36 -11.70 3.55
C ASN A 145 -12.50 -10.54 3.00
N THR A 146 -12.59 -10.26 1.70
CA THR A 146 -11.89 -9.14 1.06
C THR A 146 -12.89 -8.06 0.68
N TYR A 147 -12.68 -6.86 1.21
CA TYR A 147 -13.60 -5.73 1.04
C TYR A 147 -12.90 -4.61 0.29
N TYR A 148 -13.41 -4.24 -0.89
CA TYR A 148 -12.92 -3.12 -1.70
C TYR A 148 -13.73 -1.86 -1.39
N LEU A 149 -13.05 -0.74 -1.12
CA LEU A 149 -13.62 0.50 -0.61
C LEU A 149 -13.10 1.69 -1.44
N ASN A 150 -14.02 2.55 -1.90
CA ASN A 150 -13.70 3.85 -2.52
C ASN A 150 -13.47 4.94 -1.46
#